data_AF-A0A9W4VUG4-F1
#
_entry.id   AF-A0A9W4VUG4-F1
#
_cell.length_a   1.000
_cell.length_b   1.000
_cell.length_c   1.000
_cell.angle_alpha   90.00
_cell.angle_beta   90.00
_cell.angle_gamma   90.00
#
_symmetry.space_group_name_H-M   'P 1'
#
loop_
_entity.id
_entity.type
_entity.pdbx_description
1 polymer ?
#
loop_
_entity_poly.entity_id
_entity_poly.type
_entity_poly.pdbx_seq_one_letter_code
_entity_poly.pdbx_strand_id
1 'polypeptide(L)'
;MDINAFLVKHQLPLKYQYISEQYFSVIAQDILTSKKNAPLFVAINGCQGSGKTTLGDYLVTWFEQNTHLNCVALSIDDFYLSTQKRQQLAQDVHCLFATRGVPGTHDVALMDKTISRLFNKEVNVPLPRFDKQQDEPVAKNKWLTNSQPVDIVILEGWCVASEPQQPFTLIEPINELEKSYDQQGLWRRCINSCLANEYKTVFNKIDYTIMLKAPSFDDVFAWRQEQEHKLITKQGQGAGTMTDEQLLWFISHFERITRENLNTLSAKANALIEFDSHRDVVAMQLTSDNIGQPIIFTDLDGTLLNHRDYNTEAVDTLLQELQYSGVPVVFNTSKTFSEVVALQQALNIKQPFIVENGSAVYIPKNYFNLRPIGCSEYQGYWCYSFAAPISNLWADLTHLKKDYSDQYSLFSELSCEQVMHITGLNAIQAAQAQNRQYSDPLCWHGEEHKLNEFINAITVYGYDVKVGGRFIHIGKNTDKSMAQQWLVKQFAAQFTKPLSIIALGDSDNDKQMLEEADIAIIIANPESKKPVKLTHNKARYSQLPAPLGWVEEITALPCINSILPNFEEYSLHG
;
A
#
# COMPACT_ATOMS: atom_id res chain seq x y z
N MET A 1 17.29 14.40 -8.11
CA MET A 1 18.68 13.93 -8.03
C MET A 1 19.50 14.41 -9.23
N ASP A 2 20.71 14.96 -9.04
CA ASP A 2 21.67 15.16 -10.15
C ASP A 2 22.36 13.82 -10.49
N ILE A 3 21.77 13.09 -11.42
CA ILE A 3 22.26 11.76 -11.83
C ILE A 3 23.65 11.82 -12.46
N ASN A 4 24.03 12.93 -13.10
CA ASN A 4 25.31 13.03 -13.80
C ASN A 4 26.49 12.95 -12.83
N ALA A 5 26.42 13.68 -11.71
CA ALA A 5 27.44 13.63 -10.67
C ALA A 5 27.62 12.21 -10.09
N PHE A 6 26.50 11.49 -9.92
CA PHE A 6 26.51 10.11 -9.44
C PHE A 6 27.15 9.15 -10.44
N LEU A 7 26.80 9.25 -11.73
CA LEU A 7 27.39 8.42 -12.79
C LEU A 7 28.90 8.60 -12.87
N VAL A 8 29.39 9.86 -12.78
CA VAL A 8 30.82 10.16 -12.79
C VAL A 8 31.53 9.58 -11.57
N LYS A 9 30.97 9.78 -10.37
CA LYS A 9 31.54 9.25 -9.11
C LYS A 9 31.71 7.73 -9.16
N HIS A 10 30.72 7.01 -9.70
CA HIS A 10 30.70 5.55 -9.72
C HIS A 10 31.20 4.94 -11.05
N GLN A 11 31.67 5.75 -12.01
CA GLN A 11 32.12 5.32 -13.34
C GLN A 11 31.07 4.46 -14.07
N LEU A 12 29.81 4.85 -13.99
CA LEU A 12 28.68 4.10 -14.53
C LEU A 12 28.35 4.54 -15.96
N PRO A 13 27.90 3.62 -16.83
CA PRO A 13 27.46 3.95 -18.18
C PRO A 13 26.16 4.76 -18.16
N LEU A 14 25.89 5.53 -19.22
CA LEU A 14 24.64 6.29 -19.38
C LEU A 14 23.38 5.41 -19.27
N LYS A 15 23.45 4.13 -19.64
CA LYS A 15 22.33 3.19 -19.46
C LYS A 15 21.85 3.09 -18.01
N TYR A 16 22.73 3.38 -17.04
CA TYR A 16 22.38 3.38 -15.62
C TYR A 16 21.42 4.52 -15.26
N GLN A 17 21.47 5.66 -15.97
CA GLN A 17 20.48 6.74 -15.78
C GLN A 17 19.07 6.21 -16.04
N TYR A 18 18.85 5.55 -17.18
CA TYR A 18 17.57 4.96 -17.53
C TYR A 18 17.09 3.95 -16.48
N ILE A 19 17.97 3.03 -16.05
CA ILE A 19 17.65 2.06 -15.00
C ILE A 19 17.24 2.78 -13.69
N SER A 20 17.97 3.83 -13.33
CA SER A 20 17.74 4.56 -12.09
C SER A 20 16.43 5.34 -12.08
N GLU A 21 16.04 5.93 -13.21
CA GLU A 21 14.79 6.66 -13.36
C GLU A 21 13.59 5.71 -13.39
N GLN A 22 13.70 4.58 -14.12
CA GLN A 22 12.60 3.63 -14.30
C GLN A 22 12.38 2.71 -13.09
N TYR A 23 13.45 2.32 -12.39
CA TYR A 23 13.35 1.29 -11.36
C TYR A 23 13.79 1.81 -9.98
N PHE A 24 14.99 2.38 -9.86
CA PHE A 24 15.54 2.70 -8.53
C PHE A 24 14.83 3.87 -7.85
N SER A 25 14.40 4.88 -8.60
CA SER A 25 13.57 5.98 -8.08
C SER A 25 12.20 5.47 -7.61
N VAL A 26 11.62 4.49 -8.30
CA VAL A 26 10.35 3.87 -7.91
C VAL A 26 10.52 3.10 -6.60
N ILE A 27 11.60 2.33 -6.47
CA ILE A 27 11.94 1.64 -5.21
C ILE A 27 12.13 2.66 -4.07
N ALA A 28 12.82 3.77 -4.31
CA ALA A 28 13.01 4.81 -3.29
C ALA A 28 11.67 5.42 -2.83
N GLN A 29 10.73 5.63 -3.76
CA GLN A 29 9.37 6.08 -3.44
C GLN A 29 8.57 5.02 -2.67
N ASP A 30 8.71 3.75 -3.01
CA ASP A 30 8.02 2.68 -2.29
C ASP A 30 8.55 2.50 -0.86
N ILE A 31 9.88 2.60 -0.68
CA ILE A 31 10.51 2.67 0.65
C ILE A 31 9.96 3.87 1.43
N LEU A 32 9.85 5.04 0.80
CA LEU A 32 9.29 6.23 1.46
C LEU A 32 7.83 6.01 1.90
N THR A 33 7.03 5.33 1.07
CA THR A 33 5.62 5.04 1.35
C THR A 33 5.47 4.00 2.46
N SER A 34 6.39 3.04 2.56
CA SER A 34 6.41 2.03 3.64
C SER A 34 6.96 2.58 4.97
N LYS A 35 7.61 3.74 4.95
CA LYS A 35 8.22 4.34 6.15
C LYS A 35 7.14 4.89 7.10
N LYS A 36 7.14 4.39 8.34
CA LYS A 36 6.38 4.92 9.48
C LYS A 36 7.22 5.90 10.33
N ASN A 37 6.79 6.20 11.55
CA ASN A 37 7.46 7.16 12.46
C ASN A 37 8.87 6.73 12.95
N ALA A 38 9.15 5.42 12.99
CA ALA A 38 10.45 4.88 13.39
C ALA A 38 11.47 4.91 12.24
N PRO A 39 12.80 4.85 12.52
CA PRO A 39 13.76 4.64 11.45
C PRO A 39 13.52 3.28 10.78
N LEU A 40 13.63 3.24 9.46
CA LEU A 40 13.30 2.07 8.65
C LEU A 40 14.56 1.25 8.36
N PHE A 41 14.51 -0.07 8.53
CA PHE A 41 15.58 -0.98 8.15
C PHE A 41 15.36 -1.57 6.75
N VAL A 42 16.21 -1.20 5.80
CA VAL A 42 16.17 -1.71 4.43
C VAL A 42 17.31 -2.72 4.20
N ALA A 43 16.96 -3.91 3.75
CA ALA A 43 17.90 -4.91 3.28
C ALA A 43 18.06 -4.87 1.75
N ILE A 44 19.30 -4.95 1.26
CA ILE A 44 19.59 -5.19 -0.16
C ILE A 44 20.31 -6.52 -0.30
N ASN A 45 19.57 -7.54 -0.76
CA ASN A 45 20.13 -8.82 -1.15
C ASN A 45 20.53 -8.81 -2.63
N GLY A 46 21.71 -9.34 -2.92
CA GLY A 46 22.13 -9.56 -4.30
C GLY A 46 23.45 -10.29 -4.40
N CYS A 47 23.57 -11.18 -5.39
CA CYS A 47 24.79 -11.93 -5.66
C CYS A 47 25.98 -11.00 -5.97
N GLN A 48 27.19 -11.55 -6.03
CA GLN A 48 28.37 -10.80 -6.43
C GLN A 48 28.19 -10.25 -7.86
N GLY A 49 28.47 -8.95 -8.06
CA GLY A 49 28.35 -8.31 -9.37
C GLY A 49 26.95 -7.81 -9.75
N SER A 50 25.92 -8.06 -8.92
CA SER A 50 24.53 -7.59 -9.15
C SER A 50 24.33 -6.07 -9.07
N GLY A 51 25.26 -5.33 -8.44
CA GLY A 51 25.15 -3.89 -8.26
C GLY A 51 24.54 -3.44 -6.93
N LYS A 52 24.36 -4.34 -5.94
CA LYS A 52 23.79 -4.02 -4.61
C LYS A 52 24.42 -2.81 -3.90
N THR A 53 25.76 -2.71 -3.89
CA THR A 53 26.47 -1.59 -3.24
C THR A 53 26.18 -0.28 -3.96
N THR A 54 26.17 -0.29 -5.29
CA THR A 54 25.83 0.87 -6.11
C THR A 54 24.37 1.29 -5.91
N LEU A 55 23.44 0.34 -5.78
CA LEU A 55 22.05 0.64 -5.45
C LEU A 55 21.91 1.24 -4.05
N GLY A 56 22.62 0.71 -3.05
CA GLY A 56 22.66 1.28 -1.70
C GLY A 56 23.11 2.74 -1.71
N ASP A 57 24.21 3.04 -2.40
CA ASP A 57 24.72 4.41 -2.55
C ASP A 57 23.76 5.31 -3.34
N TYR A 58 23.07 4.76 -4.35
CA TYR A 58 22.05 5.47 -5.11
C TYR A 58 20.89 5.89 -4.20
N LEU A 59 20.35 4.96 -3.40
CA LEU A 59 19.23 5.23 -2.50
C LEU A 59 19.61 6.28 -1.46
N VAL A 60 20.81 6.21 -0.85
CA VAL A 60 21.31 7.26 0.05
C VAL A 60 21.29 8.62 -0.64
N THR A 61 21.89 8.70 -1.83
CA THR A 61 21.95 9.95 -2.61
C THR A 61 20.56 10.47 -2.98
N TRP A 62 19.62 9.57 -3.31
CA TRP A 62 18.26 9.91 -3.66
C TRP A 62 17.50 10.48 -2.46
N PHE A 63 17.59 9.85 -1.28
CA PHE A 63 16.93 10.36 -0.08
C PHE A 63 17.47 11.71 0.36
N GLU A 64 18.80 11.88 0.36
CA GLU A 64 19.46 13.15 0.73
C GLU A 64 19.07 14.30 -0.20
N GLN A 65 18.84 14.04 -1.50
CA GLN A 65 18.56 15.10 -2.48
C GLN A 65 17.07 15.38 -2.71
N ASN A 66 16.18 14.43 -2.40
CA ASN A 66 14.75 14.57 -2.68
C ASN A 66 13.88 14.61 -1.41
N THR A 67 14.45 14.37 -0.23
CA THR A 67 13.70 14.35 1.04
C THR A 67 14.50 15.05 2.15
N HIS A 68 13.90 15.20 3.33
CA HIS A 68 14.57 15.67 4.54
C HIS A 68 15.14 14.51 5.39
N LEU A 69 15.01 13.26 4.93
CA LEU A 69 15.37 12.07 5.68
C LEU A 69 16.87 11.78 5.56
N ASN A 70 17.50 11.42 6.68
CA ASN A 70 18.89 11.00 6.69
C ASN A 70 18.99 9.50 6.45
N CYS A 71 19.84 9.09 5.51
CA CYS A 71 20.04 7.69 5.14
C CYS A 71 21.50 7.27 5.28
N VAL A 72 21.75 6.06 5.78
CA VAL A 72 23.10 5.48 5.84
C VAL A 72 23.08 4.08 5.24
N ALA A 73 24.03 3.79 4.36
CA ALA A 73 24.27 2.44 3.83
C ALA A 73 25.49 1.78 4.49
N LEU A 74 25.29 0.54 4.94
CA LEU A 74 26.28 -0.36 5.52
C LEU A 74 26.41 -1.60 4.63
N SER A 75 27.65 -2.07 4.46
CA SER A 75 27.91 -3.37 3.84
C SER A 75 28.05 -4.44 4.91
N ILE A 76 27.46 -5.62 4.73
CA ILE A 76 27.74 -6.75 5.64
C ILE A 76 29.23 -7.13 5.63
N ASP A 77 29.91 -6.92 4.49
CA ASP A 77 31.33 -7.20 4.35
C ASP A 77 32.19 -6.29 5.26
N ASP A 78 31.69 -5.11 5.67
CA ASP A 78 32.38 -4.22 6.60
C ASP A 78 32.47 -4.81 8.03
N PHE A 79 31.72 -5.88 8.29
CA PHE A 79 31.69 -6.58 9.56
C PHE A 79 32.46 -7.90 9.53
N TYR A 80 33.29 -8.20 8.52
CA TYR A 80 34.11 -9.41 8.54
C TYR A 80 35.03 -9.48 9.78
N LEU A 81 35.25 -10.70 10.26
CA LEU A 81 36.25 -11.00 11.26
C LEU A 81 37.67 -10.87 10.67
N SER A 82 38.62 -10.42 11.50
CA SER A 82 40.06 -10.42 11.19
C SER A 82 40.55 -11.79 10.74
N THR A 83 41.63 -11.84 9.97
CA THR A 83 42.26 -13.08 9.53
C THR A 83 42.60 -13.98 10.72
N GLN A 84 43.14 -13.42 11.80
CA GLN A 84 43.46 -14.17 13.02
C GLN A 84 42.24 -14.90 13.60
N LYS A 85 41.12 -14.19 13.78
CA LYS A 85 39.86 -14.80 14.27
C LYS A 85 39.32 -15.88 13.32
N ARG A 86 39.41 -15.68 12.01
CA ARG A 86 39.00 -16.69 11.02
C ARG A 86 39.90 -17.92 11.04
N GLN A 87 41.21 -17.75 11.23
CA GLN A 87 42.13 -18.89 11.40
C GLN A 87 41.84 -19.67 12.67
N GLN A 88 41.47 -18.99 13.75
CA GLN A 88 40.99 -19.64 14.97
C GLN A 88 39.71 -20.45 14.69
N LEU A 89 38.71 -19.85 14.02
CA LEU A 89 37.48 -20.54 13.62
C LEU A 89 37.75 -21.74 12.71
N ALA A 90 38.75 -21.63 11.83
CA ALA A 90 39.18 -22.71 10.96
C ALA A 90 39.75 -23.92 11.71
N GLN A 91 40.45 -23.66 12.82
CA GLN A 91 41.00 -24.70 13.70
C GLN A 91 39.94 -25.30 14.61
N ASP A 92 39.08 -24.46 15.19
CA ASP A 92 38.12 -24.87 16.22
C ASP A 92 36.86 -25.52 15.65
N VAL A 93 36.44 -25.12 14.44
CA VAL A 93 35.16 -25.54 13.85
C VAL A 93 35.37 -26.26 12.53
N HIS A 94 35.91 -25.59 11.51
CA HIS A 94 36.10 -26.20 10.18
C HIS A 94 37.03 -25.38 9.29
N CYS A 95 37.98 -26.02 8.60
CA CYS A 95 39.04 -25.36 7.83
C CYS A 95 38.54 -24.33 6.80
N LEU A 96 37.38 -24.56 6.19
CA LEU A 96 36.75 -23.66 5.21
C LEU A 96 36.36 -22.27 5.80
N PHE A 97 36.32 -22.11 7.13
CA PHE A 97 36.13 -20.80 7.77
C PHE A 97 37.34 -19.88 7.73
N ALA A 98 38.50 -20.36 7.25
CA ALA A 98 39.66 -19.51 6.98
C ALA A 98 39.33 -18.45 5.90
N THR A 99 38.49 -18.80 4.93
CA THR A 99 38.03 -17.90 3.87
C THR A 99 36.92 -16.99 4.39
N ARG A 100 37.07 -15.67 4.23
CA ARG A 100 35.96 -14.73 4.50
C ARG A 100 34.81 -14.97 3.54
N GLY A 101 33.59 -14.80 4.01
CA GLY A 101 32.41 -14.83 3.15
C GLY A 101 31.20 -15.28 3.92
N VAL A 102 31.10 -16.59 4.11
CA VAL A 102 29.91 -17.29 4.61
C VAL A 102 29.46 -16.83 6.01
N PRO A 103 28.16 -16.96 6.33
CA PRO A 103 27.67 -16.79 7.69
C PRO A 103 28.52 -17.54 8.72
N GLY A 104 28.86 -16.85 9.80
CA GLY A 104 29.87 -17.28 10.80
C GLY A 104 31.19 -16.52 10.68
N THR A 105 31.45 -15.85 9.55
CA THR A 105 32.69 -15.06 9.34
C THR A 105 32.54 -13.55 9.58
N HIS A 106 31.37 -13.09 10.06
CA HIS A 106 31.13 -11.69 10.43
C HIS A 106 31.06 -11.50 11.96
N ASP A 107 31.44 -10.32 12.45
CA ASP A 107 31.21 -9.85 13.81
C ASP A 107 29.74 -9.37 13.94
N VAL A 108 28.83 -10.35 14.07
CA VAL A 108 27.38 -10.08 14.12
C VAL A 108 27.00 -9.26 15.36
N ALA A 109 27.72 -9.41 16.48
CA ALA A 109 27.49 -8.62 17.68
C ALA A 109 27.83 -7.12 17.44
N LEU A 110 28.91 -6.83 16.73
CA LEU A 110 29.22 -5.47 16.30
C LEU A 110 28.17 -4.93 15.32
N MET A 111 27.73 -5.76 14.35
CA MET A 111 26.68 -5.40 13.40
C MET A 111 25.38 -5.02 14.12
N ASP A 112 24.91 -5.88 15.02
CA ASP A 112 23.70 -5.64 15.81
C ASP A 112 23.80 -4.38 16.66
N LYS A 113 24.96 -4.17 17.31
CA LYS A 113 25.21 -2.98 18.12
C LYS A 113 25.20 -1.71 17.28
N THR A 114 25.87 -1.69 16.13
CA THR A 114 25.91 -0.51 15.25
C THR A 114 24.51 -0.16 14.76
N ILE A 115 23.76 -1.14 14.25
CA ILE A 115 22.41 -0.95 13.72
C ILE A 115 21.46 -0.49 14.83
N SER A 116 21.51 -1.10 16.02
CA SER A 116 20.64 -0.72 17.13
C SER A 116 20.88 0.71 17.61
N ARG A 117 22.14 1.18 17.62
CA ARG A 117 22.47 2.58 17.95
C ARG A 117 21.92 3.55 16.91
N LEU A 118 21.95 3.19 15.62
CA LEU A 118 21.34 3.99 14.55
C LEU A 118 19.81 4.04 14.71
N PHE A 119 19.14 2.93 15.05
CA PHE A 119 17.70 2.91 15.34
C PHE A 119 17.32 3.77 16.54
N ASN A 120 18.20 3.86 17.53
CA ASN A 120 18.02 4.74 18.68
C ASN A 120 18.30 6.22 18.37
N LYS A 121 18.45 6.58 17.09
CA LYS A 121 18.69 7.95 16.62
C LYS A 121 19.95 8.58 17.23
N GLU A 122 20.91 7.76 17.67
CA GLU A 122 22.19 8.26 18.19
C GLU A 122 22.99 8.95 17.09
N VAL A 123 23.75 9.98 17.46
CA VAL A 123 24.73 10.65 16.61
C VAL A 123 26.15 10.18 16.94
N ASN A 124 27.07 10.34 15.99
CA ASN A 124 28.46 9.90 16.11
C ASN A 124 28.62 8.38 16.31
N VAL A 125 27.69 7.58 15.75
CA VAL A 125 27.78 6.13 15.72
C VAL A 125 28.90 5.73 14.75
N PRO A 126 29.95 5.02 15.18
CA PRO A 126 31.01 4.54 14.30
C PRO A 126 30.48 3.52 13.31
N LEU A 127 30.79 3.71 12.03
CA LEU A 127 30.39 2.86 10.92
C LEU A 127 31.59 1.99 10.52
N PRO A 128 31.60 0.68 10.85
CA PRO A 128 32.72 -0.20 10.57
C PRO A 128 33.09 -0.24 9.09
N ARG A 129 34.36 -0.56 8.81
CA ARG A 129 34.89 -0.74 7.47
C ARG A 129 35.84 -1.93 7.42
N PHE A 130 35.88 -2.62 6.30
CA PHE A 130 36.80 -3.73 6.05
C PHE A 130 37.67 -3.50 4.82
N ASP A 131 38.97 -3.77 4.92
CA ASP A 131 39.90 -3.68 3.80
C ASP A 131 40.05 -5.06 3.13
N LYS A 132 39.42 -5.23 1.97
CA LYS A 132 39.45 -6.49 1.21
C LYS A 132 40.81 -6.82 0.59
N GLN A 133 41.69 -5.83 0.44
CA GLN A 133 43.05 -6.05 -0.09
C GLN A 133 43.98 -6.58 1.01
N GLN A 134 43.88 -6.02 2.21
CA GLN A 134 44.65 -6.48 3.38
C GLN A 134 43.99 -7.66 4.10
N ASP A 135 42.73 -7.96 3.78
CA ASP A 135 41.91 -8.98 4.42
C ASP A 135 41.71 -8.74 5.93
N GLU A 136 41.64 -7.47 6.34
CA GLU A 136 41.56 -7.05 7.74
C GLU A 136 40.53 -5.95 8.00
N PRO A 137 39.90 -5.91 9.19
CA PRO A 137 39.09 -4.78 9.63
C PRO A 137 39.92 -3.51 9.66
N VAL A 138 39.36 -2.42 9.13
CA VAL A 138 39.99 -1.11 9.20
C VAL A 138 40.06 -0.67 10.67
N ALA A 139 41.17 -0.02 11.05
CA ALA A 139 41.33 0.50 12.41
C ALA A 139 40.19 1.45 12.81
N LYS A 140 39.66 1.30 14.04
CA LYS A 140 38.47 2.01 14.54
C LYS A 140 38.55 3.53 14.45
N ASN A 141 39.75 4.10 14.56
CA ASN A 141 39.98 5.55 14.47
C ASN A 141 39.83 6.11 13.04
N LYS A 142 39.71 5.25 12.02
CA LYS A 142 39.45 5.63 10.63
C LYS A 142 37.99 5.41 10.21
N TRP A 143 37.14 4.91 11.11
CA TRP A 143 35.73 4.71 10.82
C TRP A 143 35.02 6.05 10.70
N LEU A 144 34.16 6.17 9.70
CA LEU A 144 33.27 7.31 9.58
C LEU A 144 32.18 7.23 10.67
N THR A 145 31.49 8.34 10.90
CA THR A 145 30.36 8.41 11.82
C THR A 145 29.19 9.14 11.18
N ASN A 146 27.96 8.82 11.58
CA ASN A 146 26.81 9.65 11.22
C ASN A 146 26.85 11.00 11.97
N SER A 147 26.57 12.09 11.27
CA SER A 147 26.54 13.44 11.84
C SER A 147 25.15 13.85 12.35
N GLN A 148 24.10 13.18 11.88
CA GLN A 148 22.69 13.43 12.22
C GLN A 148 21.98 12.12 12.57
N PRO A 149 20.86 12.16 13.31
CA PRO A 149 19.98 11.02 13.50
C PRO A 149 19.57 10.40 12.17
N VAL A 150 19.64 9.07 12.05
CA VAL A 150 19.34 8.36 10.81
C VAL A 150 17.87 7.94 10.79
N ASP A 151 17.21 8.15 9.66
CA ASP A 151 15.80 7.79 9.43
C ASP A 151 15.65 6.50 8.60
N ILE A 152 16.68 6.14 7.83
CA ILE A 152 16.72 4.94 7.00
C ILE A 152 18.12 4.32 7.10
N VAL A 153 18.20 3.08 7.59
CA VAL A 153 19.43 2.29 7.62
C VAL A 153 19.34 1.26 6.50
N ILE A 154 20.31 1.25 5.59
CA ILE A 154 20.43 0.23 4.54
C ILE A 154 21.54 -0.74 4.94
N LEU A 155 21.25 -2.05 4.96
CA LEU A 155 22.26 -3.10 5.01
C LEU A 155 22.26 -3.86 3.69
N GLU A 156 23.37 -3.76 2.94
CA GLU A 156 23.55 -4.49 1.69
C GLU A 156 24.47 -5.70 1.89
N GLY A 157 24.20 -6.78 1.18
CA GLY A 157 25.03 -7.97 1.24
C GLY A 157 24.44 -9.16 0.50
N TRP A 158 25.30 -10.11 0.16
CA TRP A 158 24.92 -11.27 -0.64
C TRP A 158 24.10 -12.31 0.15
N CYS A 159 24.27 -12.35 1.49
CA CYS A 159 23.51 -13.19 2.41
C CYS A 159 22.60 -12.39 3.35
N VAL A 160 22.44 -11.09 3.13
CA VAL A 160 21.51 -10.26 3.92
C VAL A 160 20.09 -10.72 3.65
N ALA A 161 19.28 -10.86 4.71
CA ALA A 161 17.93 -11.43 4.66
C ALA A 161 17.86 -12.93 4.26
N SER A 162 18.99 -13.64 4.17
CA SER A 162 18.98 -15.09 3.97
C SER A 162 18.42 -15.81 5.20
N GLU A 163 17.62 -16.85 4.94
CA GLU A 163 17.06 -17.72 5.97
C GLU A 163 17.83 -19.05 6.06
N PRO A 164 17.79 -19.74 7.22
CA PRO A 164 18.30 -21.09 7.32
C PRO A 164 17.49 -22.06 6.44
N GLN A 165 18.22 -22.89 5.69
CA GLN A 165 17.69 -24.01 4.92
C GLN A 165 17.13 -25.10 5.82
N GLN A 166 16.22 -25.89 5.24
CA GLN A 166 15.70 -27.09 5.88
C GLN A 166 16.81 -28.12 6.10
N PRO A 167 16.90 -28.79 7.27
CA PRO A 167 18.00 -29.70 7.58
C PRO A 167 18.26 -30.79 6.54
N PHE A 168 17.22 -31.29 5.86
CA PHE A 168 17.34 -32.35 4.86
C PHE A 168 18.05 -31.89 3.57
N THR A 169 18.03 -30.60 3.23
CA THR A 169 18.75 -30.08 2.04
C THR A 169 20.26 -29.93 2.28
N LEU A 170 20.69 -30.05 3.54
CA LEU A 170 22.10 -30.00 3.96
C LEU A 170 22.75 -31.40 4.00
N ILE A 171 22.07 -32.45 3.54
CA ILE A 171 22.61 -33.82 3.53
C ILE A 171 23.54 -34.03 2.35
N GLU A 172 23.15 -33.58 1.15
CA GLU A 172 23.93 -33.77 -0.06
C GLU A 172 24.80 -32.54 -0.36
N PRO A 173 26.07 -32.74 -0.79
CA PRO A 173 26.89 -31.66 -1.31
C PRO A 173 26.34 -31.13 -2.62
N ILE A 174 26.40 -29.81 -2.80
CA ILE A 174 25.91 -29.17 -4.04
C ILE A 174 27.02 -28.85 -5.04
N ASN A 175 28.28 -28.89 -4.60
CA ASN A 175 29.44 -28.60 -5.43
C ASN A 175 30.68 -29.37 -4.95
N GLU A 176 31.76 -29.28 -5.72
CA GLU A 176 33.00 -30.00 -5.47
C GLU A 176 33.72 -29.54 -4.19
N LEU A 177 33.54 -28.27 -3.78
CA LEU A 177 34.08 -27.76 -2.52
C LEU A 177 33.46 -28.49 -1.33
N GLU A 178 32.13 -28.56 -1.27
CA GLU A 178 31.46 -29.29 -0.18
C GLU A 178 31.75 -30.78 -0.24
N LYS A 179 31.73 -31.37 -1.43
CA LYS A 179 31.98 -32.80 -1.63
C LYS A 179 33.39 -33.22 -1.21
N SER A 180 34.39 -32.39 -1.49
CA SER A 180 35.78 -32.75 -1.22
C SER A 180 36.24 -32.32 0.18
N TYR A 181 35.75 -31.17 0.68
CA TYR A 181 36.28 -30.54 1.90
C TYR A 181 35.26 -30.42 3.04
N ASP A 182 33.96 -30.65 2.82
CA ASP A 182 32.91 -30.71 3.85
C ASP A 182 32.14 -32.04 3.77
N GLN A 183 32.85 -33.16 3.61
CA GLN A 183 32.26 -34.49 3.41
C GLN A 183 31.23 -34.88 4.48
N GLN A 184 31.47 -34.43 5.72
CA GLN A 184 30.57 -34.69 6.83
C GLN A 184 29.40 -33.70 6.89
N GLY A 185 29.44 -32.59 6.14
CA GLY A 185 28.45 -31.51 6.17
C GLY A 185 28.50 -30.64 7.42
N LEU A 186 29.62 -30.64 8.15
CA LEU A 186 29.80 -29.87 9.38
C LEU A 186 29.80 -28.36 9.09
N TRP A 187 30.53 -27.94 8.06
CA TRP A 187 30.66 -26.53 7.69
C TRP A 187 29.33 -25.94 7.24
N ARG A 188 28.62 -26.59 6.30
CA ARG A 188 27.32 -26.09 5.84
C ARG A 188 26.22 -26.14 6.91
N ARG A 189 26.25 -27.10 7.84
CA ARG A 189 25.35 -27.10 9.00
C ARG A 189 25.67 -25.98 9.99
N CYS A 190 26.96 -25.67 10.19
CA CYS A 190 27.38 -24.55 11.02
C CYS A 190 26.94 -23.20 10.42
N ILE A 191 27.13 -23.00 9.11
CA ILE A 191 26.61 -21.83 8.37
C ILE A 191 25.10 -21.69 8.58
N ASN A 192 24.36 -22.79 8.42
CA ASN A 192 22.91 -22.78 8.59
C ASN A 192 22.50 -22.44 10.03
N SER A 193 23.24 -22.96 11.02
CA SER A 193 23.05 -22.60 12.43
C SER A 193 23.33 -21.12 12.68
N CYS A 194 24.35 -20.54 12.06
CA CYS A 194 24.64 -19.11 12.18
C CYS A 194 23.47 -18.25 11.66
N LEU A 195 22.89 -18.64 10.51
CA LEU A 195 21.70 -17.98 9.97
C LEU A 195 20.48 -18.13 10.90
N ALA A 196 20.31 -19.31 11.51
CA ALA A 196 19.19 -19.58 12.41
C ALA A 196 19.27 -18.83 13.75
N ASN A 197 20.49 -18.44 14.17
CA ASN A 197 20.73 -17.86 15.50
C ASN A 197 21.31 -16.44 15.40
N GLU A 198 22.62 -16.28 15.26
CA GLU A 198 23.31 -15.00 15.37
C GLU A 198 22.78 -13.99 14.35
N TYR A 199 22.70 -14.35 13.06
CA TYR A 199 22.26 -13.44 12.01
C TYR A 199 20.77 -13.11 12.12
N LYS A 200 19.97 -14.05 12.64
CA LYS A 200 18.54 -13.84 12.88
C LYS A 200 18.27 -12.66 13.80
N THR A 201 19.15 -12.38 14.77
CA THR A 201 18.99 -11.22 15.67
C THR A 201 18.99 -9.88 14.94
N VAL A 202 19.77 -9.78 13.85
CA VAL A 202 19.84 -8.58 13.01
C VAL A 202 18.78 -8.64 11.91
N PHE A 203 18.65 -9.77 11.22
CA PHE A 203 17.76 -9.87 10.06
C PHE A 203 16.28 -9.81 10.45
N ASN A 204 15.89 -10.21 11.66
CA ASN A 204 14.52 -10.02 12.15
C ASN A 204 14.13 -8.54 12.35
N LYS A 205 15.09 -7.61 12.31
CA LYS A 205 14.82 -6.18 12.40
C LYS A 205 14.53 -5.55 11.03
N ILE A 206 14.68 -6.30 9.92
CA ILE A 206 14.50 -5.80 8.56
C ILE A 206 13.02 -5.48 8.32
N ASP A 207 12.72 -4.25 7.92
CA ASP A 207 11.36 -3.79 7.61
C ASP A 207 11.04 -3.91 6.11
N TYR A 208 12.06 -3.73 5.25
CA TYR A 208 11.91 -3.72 3.80
C TYR A 208 13.05 -4.47 3.12
N THR A 209 12.74 -5.42 2.24
CA THR A 209 13.74 -6.23 1.52
C THR A 209 13.73 -5.95 0.02
N ILE A 210 14.88 -5.57 -0.51
CA ILE A 210 15.15 -5.48 -1.95
C ILE A 210 15.97 -6.71 -2.36
N MET A 211 15.56 -7.41 -3.41
CA MET A 211 16.33 -8.49 -4.00
C MET A 211 16.71 -8.18 -5.45
N LEU A 212 18.02 -8.21 -5.71
CA LEU A 212 18.62 -8.18 -7.05
C LEU A 212 18.85 -9.62 -7.52
N LYS A 213 17.89 -10.18 -8.25
CA LYS A 213 17.84 -11.60 -8.61
C LYS A 213 18.56 -11.87 -9.94
N ALA A 214 19.60 -12.69 -9.86
CA ALA A 214 20.26 -13.24 -11.03
C ALA A 214 19.43 -14.38 -11.66
N PRO A 215 19.58 -14.66 -12.97
CA PRO A 215 18.86 -15.77 -13.61
C PRO A 215 19.27 -17.14 -13.04
N SER A 216 20.56 -17.33 -12.78
CA SER A 216 21.11 -18.56 -12.22
C SER A 216 22.42 -18.31 -11.48
N PHE A 217 22.92 -19.32 -10.76
CA PHE A 217 24.25 -19.26 -10.16
C PHE A 217 25.38 -19.26 -11.21
N ASP A 218 25.15 -19.87 -12.37
CA ASP A 218 26.15 -19.91 -13.45
C ASP A 218 26.38 -18.51 -14.03
N ASP A 219 25.32 -17.69 -14.10
CA ASP A 219 25.44 -16.27 -14.45
C ASP A 219 26.23 -15.49 -13.39
N VAL A 220 26.05 -15.80 -12.10
CA VAL A 220 26.85 -15.17 -11.02
C VAL A 220 28.32 -15.48 -11.19
N PHE A 221 28.65 -16.74 -11.52
CA PHE A 221 30.01 -17.15 -11.83
C PHE A 221 30.57 -16.36 -13.01
N ALA A 222 29.84 -16.29 -14.13
CA ALA A 222 30.26 -15.55 -15.32
C ALA A 222 30.48 -14.05 -15.03
N TRP A 223 29.56 -13.40 -14.31
CA TRP A 223 29.69 -11.98 -13.96
C TRP A 223 30.89 -11.69 -13.08
N ARG A 224 31.19 -12.59 -12.14
CA ARG A 224 32.34 -12.44 -11.27
C ARG A 224 33.64 -12.73 -12.04
N GLN A 225 33.64 -13.67 -12.97
CA GLN A 225 34.76 -13.93 -13.87
C GLN A 225 35.06 -12.71 -14.76
N GLU A 226 34.05 -12.08 -15.35
CA GLU A 226 34.22 -10.82 -16.09
C GLU A 226 34.80 -9.71 -15.22
N GLN A 227 34.36 -9.59 -13.97
CA GLN A 227 34.88 -8.59 -13.04
C GLN A 227 36.37 -8.84 -12.75
N GLU A 228 36.75 -10.09 -12.52
CA GLU A 228 38.13 -10.50 -12.25
C GLU A 228 39.04 -10.23 -13.47
N HIS A 229 38.59 -10.60 -14.68
CA HIS A 229 39.31 -10.32 -15.93
C HIS A 229 39.53 -8.82 -16.18
N LYS A 230 38.52 -7.98 -15.91
CA LYS A 230 38.65 -6.52 -16.01
C LYS A 230 39.67 -5.98 -15.01
N LEU A 231 39.72 -6.52 -13.80
CA LEU A 231 40.70 -6.14 -12.78
C LEU A 231 42.13 -6.51 -13.23
N ILE A 232 42.32 -7.75 -13.70
CA ILE A 232 43.61 -8.25 -14.22
C ILE A 232 44.08 -7.41 -15.41
N THR A 233 43.18 -7.05 -16.32
CA THR A 233 43.52 -6.22 -17.49
C THR A 233 43.95 -4.81 -17.08
N LYS A 234 43.36 -4.25 -16.00
CA LYS A 234 43.64 -2.90 -15.54
C LYS A 234 44.87 -2.79 -14.63
N GLN A 235 45.12 -3.80 -13.79
CA GLN A 235 46.16 -3.76 -12.74
C GLN A 235 47.28 -4.80 -12.92
N GLY A 236 47.17 -5.67 -13.92
CA GLY A 236 48.04 -6.84 -14.08
C GLY A 236 47.65 -7.99 -13.16
N GLN A 237 48.21 -9.18 -13.41
CA GLN A 237 48.13 -10.28 -12.45
C GLN A 237 49.02 -9.98 -11.25
N GLY A 238 48.51 -10.14 -10.03
CA GLY A 238 49.27 -9.84 -8.82
C GLY A 238 48.54 -10.16 -7.52
N ALA A 239 49.03 -9.60 -6.41
CA ALA A 239 48.40 -9.73 -5.10
C ALA A 239 47.00 -9.09 -5.14
N GLY A 240 45.95 -9.92 -5.07
CA GLY A 240 44.55 -9.49 -5.10
C GLY A 240 43.76 -9.92 -6.33
N THR A 241 44.38 -10.58 -7.32
CA THR A 241 43.69 -11.20 -8.47
C THR A 241 43.66 -12.72 -8.37
N MET A 242 42.60 -13.36 -8.86
CA MET A 242 42.43 -14.83 -8.85
C MET A 242 42.60 -15.45 -10.24
N THR A 243 43.20 -16.65 -10.31
CA THR A 243 43.08 -17.52 -11.49
C THR A 243 41.66 -18.07 -11.62
N ASP A 244 41.28 -18.61 -12.78
CA ASP A 244 39.95 -19.22 -12.96
C ASP A 244 39.66 -20.34 -11.93
N GLU A 245 40.66 -21.16 -11.60
CA GLU A 245 40.54 -22.22 -10.58
C GLU A 245 40.34 -21.63 -9.18
N GLN A 246 41.11 -20.59 -8.82
CA GLN A 246 40.96 -19.89 -7.55
C GLN A 246 39.62 -19.17 -7.45
N LEU A 247 39.13 -18.62 -8.56
CA LEU A 247 37.85 -17.95 -8.64
C LEU A 247 36.69 -18.94 -8.46
N LEU A 248 36.75 -20.08 -9.15
CA LEU A 248 35.77 -21.17 -9.00
C LEU A 248 35.74 -21.67 -7.57
N TRP A 249 36.90 -21.91 -6.97
CA TRP A 249 37.02 -22.27 -5.57
C TRP A 249 36.38 -21.23 -4.64
N PHE A 250 36.70 -19.94 -4.85
CA PHE A 250 36.16 -18.84 -4.05
C PHE A 250 34.63 -18.73 -4.18
N ILE A 251 34.11 -18.70 -5.40
CA ILE A 251 32.67 -18.58 -5.67
C ILE A 251 31.89 -19.77 -5.12
N SER A 252 32.47 -20.98 -5.12
CA SER A 252 31.84 -22.19 -4.58
C SER A 252 31.43 -22.06 -3.10
N HIS A 253 32.06 -21.16 -2.33
CA HIS A 253 31.66 -20.92 -0.93
C HIS A 253 30.26 -20.29 -0.82
N PHE A 254 29.81 -19.56 -1.84
CA PHE A 254 28.59 -18.76 -1.83
C PHE A 254 27.41 -19.46 -2.51
N GLU A 255 27.68 -20.56 -3.21
CA GLU A 255 26.70 -21.23 -4.08
C GLU A 255 25.42 -21.63 -3.37
N ARG A 256 25.55 -22.28 -2.22
CA ARG A 256 24.40 -22.84 -1.51
C ARG A 256 23.39 -21.77 -1.14
N ILE A 257 23.86 -20.72 -0.46
CA ILE A 257 23.00 -19.63 -0.01
C ILE A 257 22.48 -18.83 -1.22
N THR A 258 23.31 -18.65 -2.26
CA THR A 258 22.85 -17.93 -3.46
C THR A 258 21.71 -18.69 -4.14
N ARG A 259 21.85 -19.99 -4.37
CA ARG A 259 20.79 -20.84 -4.94
C ARG A 259 19.54 -20.84 -4.05
N GLU A 260 19.71 -20.94 -2.73
CA GLU A 260 18.57 -20.87 -1.80
C GLU A 260 17.85 -19.52 -1.87
N ASN A 261 18.57 -18.41 -1.87
CA ASN A 261 17.99 -17.07 -1.99
C ASN A 261 17.22 -16.91 -3.32
N LEU A 262 17.77 -17.39 -4.45
CA LEU A 262 17.10 -17.35 -5.74
C LEU A 262 15.72 -18.06 -5.68
N ASN A 263 15.65 -19.17 -4.97
CA ASN A 263 14.43 -19.99 -4.84
C ASN A 263 13.44 -19.45 -3.80
N THR A 264 13.91 -18.88 -2.69
CA THR A 264 13.07 -18.62 -1.51
C THR A 264 12.87 -17.13 -1.21
N LEU A 265 13.92 -16.31 -1.35
CA LEU A 265 13.88 -14.89 -0.99
C LEU A 265 13.09 -14.07 -2.03
N SER A 266 13.08 -14.51 -3.28
CA SER A 266 12.38 -13.82 -4.38
C SER A 266 10.89 -13.64 -4.12
N ALA A 267 10.24 -14.62 -3.48
CA ALA A 267 8.83 -14.54 -3.10
C ALA A 267 8.55 -13.69 -1.84
N LYS A 268 9.61 -13.31 -1.10
CA LYS A 268 9.52 -12.58 0.17
C LYS A 268 10.03 -11.14 0.07
N ALA A 269 10.71 -10.79 -1.01
CA ALA A 269 11.22 -9.45 -1.22
C ALA A 269 10.08 -8.45 -1.42
N ASN A 270 10.17 -7.29 -0.77
CA ASN A 270 9.25 -6.17 -0.99
C ASN A 270 9.44 -5.57 -2.38
N ALA A 271 10.68 -5.48 -2.84
CA ALA A 271 11.05 -5.12 -4.20
C ALA A 271 11.95 -6.18 -4.81
N LEU A 272 11.49 -6.80 -5.90
CA LEU A 272 12.26 -7.77 -6.67
C LEU A 272 12.65 -7.14 -8.01
N ILE A 273 13.94 -7.11 -8.32
CA ILE A 273 14.46 -6.79 -9.64
C ILE A 273 15.07 -8.06 -10.23
N GLU A 274 14.58 -8.48 -11.38
CA GLU A 274 15.09 -9.64 -12.12
C GLU A 274 16.00 -9.17 -13.26
N PHE A 275 17.16 -9.80 -13.37
CA PHE A 275 18.12 -9.56 -14.43
C PHE A 275 18.15 -10.72 -15.42
N ASP A 276 18.51 -10.44 -16.67
CA ASP A 276 19.00 -11.45 -17.61
C ASP A 276 20.51 -11.71 -17.45
N SER A 277 21.06 -12.63 -18.24
CA SER A 277 22.49 -12.96 -18.27
C SER A 277 23.41 -11.78 -18.63
N HIS A 278 22.89 -10.72 -19.26
CA HIS A 278 23.63 -9.50 -19.61
C HIS A 278 23.55 -8.42 -18.52
N ARG A 279 22.87 -8.71 -17.39
CA ARG A 279 22.57 -7.78 -16.28
C ARG A 279 21.65 -6.63 -16.70
N ASP A 280 20.82 -6.84 -17.70
CA ASP A 280 19.74 -5.90 -18.02
C ASP A 280 18.48 -6.30 -17.25
N VAL A 281 17.72 -5.31 -16.77
CA VAL A 281 16.50 -5.54 -15.99
C VAL A 281 15.41 -6.06 -16.91
N VAL A 282 14.88 -7.25 -16.62
CA VAL A 282 13.79 -7.88 -17.38
C VAL A 282 12.45 -7.74 -16.70
N ALA A 283 12.42 -7.61 -15.37
CA ALA A 283 11.21 -7.40 -14.61
C ALA A 283 11.51 -6.68 -13.29
N MET A 284 10.51 -5.94 -12.80
CA MET A 284 10.46 -5.44 -11.44
C MET A 284 9.08 -5.77 -10.86
N GLN A 285 9.04 -6.23 -9.61
CA GLN A 285 7.81 -6.48 -8.88
C GLN A 285 7.91 -5.83 -7.50
N LEU A 286 6.91 -5.04 -7.13
CA LEU A 286 6.79 -4.52 -5.77
C LEU A 286 5.60 -5.20 -5.08
N THR A 287 5.77 -5.62 -3.83
CA THR A 287 4.65 -6.14 -3.02
C THR A 287 3.52 -5.11 -2.87
N SER A 288 3.87 -3.82 -2.90
CA SER A 288 2.96 -2.68 -2.90
C SER A 288 2.06 -2.60 -4.15
N ASP A 289 2.44 -3.26 -5.25
CA ASP A 289 1.64 -3.30 -6.49
C ASP A 289 0.43 -4.22 -6.33
N ASN A 290 0.52 -5.20 -5.41
CA ASN A 290 -0.57 -6.12 -5.09
C ASN A 290 -1.58 -5.53 -4.09
N ILE A 291 -1.27 -4.40 -3.46
CA ILE A 291 -2.17 -3.68 -2.56
C ILE A 291 -2.90 -2.63 -3.41
N GLY A 292 -4.16 -2.90 -3.73
CA GLY A 292 -4.96 -1.98 -4.50
C GLY A 292 -5.15 -0.65 -3.76
N GLN A 293 -5.12 0.46 -4.50
CA GLN A 293 -5.44 1.79 -3.97
C GLN A 293 -6.87 1.76 -3.41
N PRO A 294 -7.06 1.94 -2.09
CA PRO A 294 -8.38 1.88 -1.52
C PRO A 294 -9.20 3.10 -1.97
N ILE A 295 -10.47 2.83 -2.28
CA ILE A 295 -11.50 3.84 -2.48
C ILE A 295 -12.73 3.43 -1.68
N ILE A 296 -13.24 4.35 -0.87
CA ILE A 296 -14.35 4.10 0.05
C ILE A 296 -15.61 4.74 -0.52
N PHE A 297 -16.66 3.94 -0.73
CA PHE A 297 -18.01 4.39 -1.00
C PHE A 297 -18.85 4.19 0.25
N THR A 298 -19.51 5.24 0.72
CA THR A 298 -20.30 5.16 1.97
C THR A 298 -21.65 5.82 1.78
N ASP A 299 -22.71 5.15 2.24
CA ASP A 299 -23.94 5.87 2.54
C ASP A 299 -23.71 6.83 3.73
N LEU A 300 -24.59 7.82 3.85
CA LEU A 300 -24.54 8.81 4.91
C LEU A 300 -25.42 8.45 6.09
N ASP A 301 -26.72 8.22 5.88
CA ASP A 301 -27.68 8.10 6.99
C ASP A 301 -27.62 6.69 7.57
N GLY A 302 -27.30 6.54 8.85
CA GLY A 302 -27.21 5.22 9.49
C GLY A 302 -25.91 4.46 9.21
N THR A 303 -25.04 5.03 8.37
CA THR A 303 -23.74 4.46 7.99
C THR A 303 -22.58 5.35 8.45
N LEU A 304 -22.38 6.53 7.82
CA LEU A 304 -21.35 7.48 8.26
C LEU A 304 -21.84 8.39 9.38
N LEU A 305 -23.12 8.79 9.33
CA LEU A 305 -23.78 9.69 10.27
C LEU A 305 -24.86 8.94 11.04
N ASN A 306 -25.04 9.28 12.32
CA ASN A 306 -26.16 8.78 13.11
C ASN A 306 -27.48 9.44 12.67
N HIS A 307 -28.59 8.68 12.68
CA HIS A 307 -29.93 9.15 12.30
C HIS A 307 -30.51 10.23 13.23
N ARG A 308 -29.92 10.48 14.41
CA ARG A 308 -30.54 11.30 15.48
C ARG A 308 -29.90 12.66 15.70
N ASP A 309 -28.58 12.75 15.68
CA ASP A 309 -27.83 13.96 16.05
C ASP A 309 -26.89 14.46 14.95
N TYR A 310 -26.72 13.71 13.85
CA TYR A 310 -25.79 14.03 12.76
C TYR A 310 -24.38 14.40 13.26
N ASN A 311 -23.97 13.89 14.43
CA ASN A 311 -22.67 14.22 15.02
C ASN A 311 -21.53 13.59 14.20
N THR A 312 -20.57 14.42 13.82
CA THR A 312 -19.42 14.07 12.99
C THR A 312 -18.11 13.96 13.76
N GLU A 313 -18.08 14.30 15.06
CA GLU A 313 -16.84 14.35 15.86
C GLU A 313 -16.04 13.05 15.82
N ALA A 314 -16.73 11.90 15.84
CA ALA A 314 -16.07 10.60 15.84
C ALA A 314 -15.41 10.22 14.50
N VAL A 315 -15.83 10.83 13.38
CA VAL A 315 -15.34 10.49 12.03
C VAL A 315 -14.48 11.58 11.40
N ASP A 316 -14.56 12.83 11.88
CA ASP A 316 -13.86 13.97 11.28
C ASP A 316 -12.34 13.74 11.21
N THR A 317 -11.72 13.33 12.32
CA THR A 317 -10.27 13.04 12.35
C THR A 317 -9.88 11.97 11.34
N LEU A 318 -10.61 10.85 11.31
CA LEU A 318 -10.30 9.75 10.41
C LEU A 318 -10.54 10.12 8.93
N LEU A 319 -11.60 10.88 8.63
CA LEU A 319 -11.86 11.38 7.27
C LEU A 319 -10.74 12.31 6.78
N GLN A 320 -10.23 13.17 7.67
CA GLN A 320 -9.08 14.03 7.36
C GLN A 320 -7.83 13.21 7.10
N GLU A 321 -7.50 12.24 7.96
CA GLU A 321 -6.35 11.34 7.78
C GLU A 321 -6.44 10.56 6.46
N LEU A 322 -7.61 9.99 6.14
CA LEU A 322 -7.84 9.32 4.86
C LEU A 322 -7.62 10.26 3.68
N GLN A 323 -8.12 11.50 3.76
CA GLN A 323 -7.90 12.52 2.73
C GLN A 323 -6.42 12.88 2.58
N TYR A 324 -5.68 13.07 3.67
CA TYR A 324 -4.24 13.37 3.63
C TYR A 324 -3.43 12.20 3.06
N SER A 325 -3.86 10.97 3.34
CA SER A 325 -3.27 9.74 2.82
C SER A 325 -3.72 9.42 1.38
N GLY A 326 -4.50 10.29 0.74
CA GLY A 326 -4.93 10.12 -0.65
C GLY A 326 -5.98 9.01 -0.86
N VAL A 327 -6.69 8.59 0.19
CA VAL A 327 -7.79 7.61 0.13
C VAL A 327 -9.11 8.35 -0.11
N PRO A 328 -9.74 8.23 -1.30
CA PRO A 328 -10.99 8.92 -1.57
C PRO A 328 -12.15 8.31 -0.77
N VAL A 329 -12.91 9.16 -0.08
CA VAL A 329 -14.18 8.81 0.58
C VAL A 329 -15.32 9.45 -0.20
N VAL A 330 -16.02 8.64 -1.00
CA VAL A 330 -17.12 9.03 -1.87
C VAL A 330 -18.44 8.80 -1.15
N PHE A 331 -19.22 9.86 -0.99
CA PHE A 331 -20.58 9.75 -0.47
C PHE A 331 -21.52 9.22 -1.54
N ASN A 332 -22.33 8.22 -1.21
CA ASN A 332 -23.34 7.65 -2.09
C ASN A 332 -24.70 7.59 -1.39
N THR A 333 -25.50 8.64 -1.56
CA THR A 333 -26.62 8.95 -0.66
C THR A 333 -27.92 9.29 -1.39
N SER A 334 -29.04 9.28 -0.66
CA SER A 334 -30.36 9.75 -1.12
C SER A 334 -30.52 11.28 -1.04
N LYS A 335 -29.57 11.97 -0.37
CA LYS A 335 -29.54 13.42 -0.19
C LYS A 335 -29.27 14.17 -1.51
N THR A 336 -29.65 15.43 -1.50
CA THR A 336 -29.46 16.38 -2.62
C THR A 336 -28.02 16.87 -2.73
N PHE A 337 -27.70 17.49 -3.88
CA PHE A 337 -26.45 18.22 -4.07
C PHE A 337 -26.21 19.26 -2.95
N SER A 338 -27.23 20.04 -2.60
CA SER A 338 -27.09 21.11 -1.60
C SER A 338 -26.80 20.58 -0.20
N GLU A 339 -27.43 19.49 0.20
CA GLU A 339 -27.14 18.83 1.48
C GLU A 339 -25.70 18.28 1.51
N VAL A 340 -25.28 17.59 0.44
CA VAL A 340 -23.94 17.00 0.39
C VAL A 340 -22.85 18.07 0.39
N VAL A 341 -23.01 19.15 -0.36
CA VAL A 341 -22.04 20.26 -0.36
C VAL A 341 -21.93 20.91 1.02
N ALA A 342 -23.06 21.13 1.71
CA ALA A 342 -23.04 21.67 3.07
C ALA A 342 -22.32 20.74 4.05
N LEU A 343 -22.55 19.42 3.92
CA LEU A 343 -21.86 18.42 4.74
C LEU A 343 -20.36 18.36 4.44
N GLN A 344 -19.96 18.38 3.16
CA GLN A 344 -18.55 18.41 2.77
C GLN A 344 -17.82 19.64 3.32
N GLN A 345 -18.48 20.80 3.33
CA GLN A 345 -17.95 22.03 3.93
C GLN A 345 -17.77 21.88 5.44
N ALA A 346 -18.74 21.29 6.14
CA ALA A 346 -18.66 21.06 7.58
C ALA A 346 -17.54 20.07 7.96
N LEU A 347 -17.34 19.03 7.16
CA LEU A 347 -16.31 17.99 7.34
C LEU A 347 -14.94 18.39 6.76
N ASN A 348 -14.82 19.56 6.11
CA ASN A 348 -13.62 19.99 5.40
C ASN A 348 -13.05 18.94 4.41
N ILE A 349 -13.95 18.24 3.72
CA ILE A 349 -13.60 17.25 2.70
C ILE A 349 -13.99 17.75 1.31
N LYS A 350 -13.24 17.34 0.29
CA LYS A 350 -13.49 17.78 -1.09
C LYS A 350 -13.34 16.64 -2.09
N GLN A 351 -14.24 15.66 -1.96
CA GLN A 351 -14.26 14.42 -2.74
C GLN A 351 -15.41 14.44 -3.76
N PRO A 352 -15.34 13.64 -4.84
CA PRO A 352 -16.50 13.32 -5.66
C PRO A 352 -17.61 12.69 -4.81
N PHE A 353 -18.87 12.88 -5.21
CA PHE A 353 -20.02 12.32 -4.51
C PHE A 353 -21.19 11.99 -5.45
N ILE A 354 -22.06 11.11 -5.00
CA ILE A 354 -23.24 10.59 -5.69
C ILE A 354 -24.48 10.99 -4.88
N VAL A 355 -25.46 11.56 -5.55
CA VAL A 355 -26.69 12.11 -4.93
C VAL A 355 -27.95 11.38 -5.39
N GLU A 356 -29.02 11.59 -4.62
CA GLU A 356 -30.38 11.15 -4.96
C GLU A 356 -30.43 9.68 -5.44
N ASN A 357 -29.77 8.79 -4.69
CA ASN A 357 -29.70 7.34 -4.93
C ASN A 357 -29.11 6.96 -6.31
N GLY A 358 -28.05 7.62 -6.74
CA GLY A 358 -27.37 7.30 -8.01
C GLY A 358 -27.89 8.09 -9.19
N SER A 359 -28.70 9.14 -8.97
CA SER A 359 -29.24 9.96 -10.05
C SER A 359 -28.17 10.79 -10.77
N ALA A 360 -27.14 11.24 -10.03
CA ALA A 360 -26.04 12.01 -10.59
C ALA A 360 -24.77 11.88 -9.75
N VAL A 361 -23.62 12.05 -10.42
CA VAL A 361 -22.29 12.14 -9.82
C VAL A 361 -21.77 13.58 -9.99
N TYR A 362 -21.23 14.16 -8.92
CA TYR A 362 -20.58 15.46 -8.92
C TYR A 362 -19.10 15.31 -8.56
N ILE A 363 -18.22 15.88 -9.38
CA ILE A 363 -16.77 15.85 -9.23
C ILE A 363 -16.27 17.29 -9.13
N PRO A 364 -15.53 17.69 -8.08
CA PRO A 364 -14.97 19.03 -8.00
C PRO A 364 -14.10 19.32 -9.23
N LYS A 365 -14.21 20.52 -9.82
CA LYS A 365 -13.58 20.83 -11.13
C LYS A 365 -12.10 20.52 -11.26
N ASN A 366 -11.35 20.69 -10.17
CA ASN A 366 -9.90 20.51 -10.10
C ASN A 366 -9.50 19.19 -9.41
N TYR A 367 -10.45 18.26 -9.24
CA TYR A 367 -10.18 16.98 -8.58
C TYR A 367 -9.42 16.03 -9.51
N PHE A 368 -9.80 15.98 -10.79
CA PHE A 368 -9.09 15.23 -11.82
C PHE A 368 -8.35 16.17 -12.78
N ASN A 369 -7.25 15.69 -13.35
CA ASN A 369 -6.46 16.45 -14.33
C ASN A 369 -7.25 16.77 -15.61
N LEU A 370 -8.21 15.89 -15.97
CA LEU A 370 -9.05 16.03 -17.15
C LEU A 370 -10.53 15.94 -16.75
N ARG A 371 -11.37 16.72 -17.43
CA ARG A 371 -12.83 16.63 -17.30
C ARG A 371 -13.31 15.28 -17.85
N PRO A 372 -14.10 14.49 -17.08
CA PRO A 372 -14.70 13.28 -17.60
C PRO A 372 -15.68 13.54 -18.75
N ILE A 373 -15.70 12.64 -19.73
CA ILE A 373 -16.56 12.74 -20.91
C ILE A 373 -18.04 12.69 -20.49
N GLY A 374 -18.87 13.54 -21.11
CA GLY A 374 -20.32 13.57 -20.87
C GLY A 374 -20.76 14.37 -19.63
N CYS A 375 -19.83 14.90 -18.83
CA CYS A 375 -20.20 15.76 -17.70
C CYS A 375 -20.63 17.16 -18.17
N SER A 376 -21.64 17.77 -17.56
CA SER A 376 -21.93 19.21 -17.64
C SER A 376 -21.24 19.97 -16.49
N GLU A 377 -21.31 21.30 -16.49
CA GLU A 377 -20.86 22.12 -15.37
C GLU A 377 -22.05 22.50 -14.47
N TYR A 378 -21.89 22.35 -13.16
CA TYR A 378 -22.87 22.80 -12.18
C TYR A 378 -22.17 23.30 -10.90
N GLN A 379 -22.33 24.59 -10.58
CA GLN A 379 -21.86 25.22 -9.33
C GLN A 379 -20.42 24.87 -8.89
N GLY A 380 -19.47 24.83 -9.83
CA GLY A 380 -18.06 24.51 -9.54
C GLY A 380 -17.72 23.01 -9.57
N TYR A 381 -18.66 22.16 -9.98
CA TYR A 381 -18.50 20.72 -10.16
C TYR A 381 -18.73 20.32 -11.62
N TRP A 382 -18.08 19.23 -12.03
CA TRP A 382 -18.48 18.44 -13.19
C TRP A 382 -19.60 17.49 -12.77
N CYS A 383 -20.73 17.53 -13.48
CA CYS A 383 -21.92 16.75 -13.18
C CYS A 383 -22.18 15.73 -14.29
N TYR A 384 -22.23 14.44 -13.93
CA TYR A 384 -22.72 13.39 -14.81
C TYR A 384 -24.09 12.93 -14.33
N SER A 385 -25.14 13.22 -15.09
CA SER A 385 -26.52 12.84 -14.76
C SER A 385 -26.87 11.50 -15.40
N PHE A 386 -27.32 10.54 -14.59
CA PHE A 386 -27.92 9.29 -15.05
C PHE A 386 -29.43 9.41 -15.22
N ALA A 387 -30.06 10.16 -14.31
CA ALA A 387 -31.49 10.42 -14.33
C ALA A 387 -31.85 11.66 -15.15
N ALA A 388 -33.07 11.66 -15.68
CA ALA A 388 -33.69 12.84 -16.25
C ALA A 388 -34.06 13.86 -15.15
N PRO A 389 -34.25 15.14 -15.49
CA PRO A 389 -34.69 16.13 -14.51
C PRO A 389 -36.03 15.78 -13.85
N ILE A 390 -36.21 16.19 -12.59
CA ILE A 390 -37.41 15.96 -11.77
C ILE A 390 -38.74 16.37 -12.45
N SER A 391 -38.69 17.34 -13.36
CA SER A 391 -39.86 17.76 -14.16
C SER A 391 -40.51 16.63 -14.95
N ASN A 392 -39.73 15.62 -15.35
CA ASN A 392 -40.24 14.46 -16.07
C ASN A 392 -41.09 13.57 -15.15
N LEU A 393 -40.64 13.38 -13.90
CA LEU A 393 -41.42 12.67 -12.88
C LEU A 393 -42.75 13.38 -12.62
N TRP A 394 -42.74 14.71 -12.47
CA TRP A 394 -43.98 15.48 -12.28
C TRP A 394 -44.94 15.39 -13.48
N ALA A 395 -44.41 15.38 -14.69
CA ALA A 395 -45.21 15.19 -15.90
C ALA A 395 -45.88 13.80 -15.90
N ASP A 396 -45.13 12.74 -15.59
CA ASP A 396 -45.66 11.37 -15.53
C ASP A 396 -46.70 11.21 -14.40
N LEU A 397 -46.43 11.77 -13.21
CA LEU A 397 -47.37 11.75 -12.08
C LEU A 397 -48.67 12.50 -12.37
N THR A 398 -48.65 13.50 -13.26
CA THR A 398 -49.86 14.22 -13.67
C THR A 398 -50.89 13.28 -14.32
N HIS A 399 -50.45 12.23 -15.01
CA HIS A 399 -51.34 11.22 -15.58
C HIS A 399 -52.02 10.35 -14.50
N LEU A 400 -51.40 10.22 -13.33
CA LEU A 400 -51.89 9.44 -12.19
C LEU A 400 -52.65 10.29 -11.16
N LYS A 401 -52.66 11.62 -11.30
CA LYS A 401 -53.29 12.54 -10.33
C LYS A 401 -54.77 12.23 -10.09
N LYS A 402 -55.53 11.84 -11.12
CA LYS A 402 -56.97 11.60 -10.96
C LYS A 402 -57.28 10.50 -9.95
N ASP A 403 -56.45 9.47 -9.89
CA ASP A 403 -56.73 8.27 -9.10
C ASP A 403 -56.03 8.28 -7.73
N TYR A 404 -54.93 9.05 -7.60
CA TYR A 404 -54.05 9.00 -6.42
C TYR A 404 -53.70 10.35 -5.78
N SER A 405 -54.18 11.50 -6.28
CA SER A 405 -53.79 12.83 -5.76
C SER A 405 -54.06 13.04 -4.27
N ASP A 406 -55.11 12.44 -3.72
CA ASP A 406 -55.43 12.52 -2.28
C ASP A 406 -54.70 11.46 -1.43
N GLN A 407 -53.88 10.60 -2.05
CA GLN A 407 -53.24 9.46 -1.38
C GLN A 407 -51.79 9.74 -0.97
N TYR A 408 -51.15 10.77 -1.52
CA TYR A 408 -49.78 11.14 -1.19
C TYR A 408 -49.55 12.64 -1.26
N SER A 409 -48.45 13.09 -0.67
CA SER A 409 -47.90 14.43 -0.91
C SER A 409 -46.44 14.31 -1.36
N LEU A 410 -46.07 15.07 -2.39
CA LEU A 410 -44.68 15.15 -2.82
C LEU A 410 -43.86 15.97 -1.82
N PHE A 411 -42.59 15.63 -1.66
CA PHE A 411 -41.68 16.37 -0.79
C PHE A 411 -41.54 17.84 -1.23
N SER A 412 -41.62 18.09 -2.53
CA SER A 412 -41.67 19.43 -3.12
C SER A 412 -42.96 20.23 -2.84
N GLU A 413 -44.07 19.55 -2.52
CA GLU A 413 -45.36 20.19 -2.21
C GLU A 413 -45.48 20.58 -0.73
N LEU A 414 -44.62 20.02 0.12
CA LEU A 414 -44.58 20.34 1.53
C LEU A 414 -43.96 21.72 1.78
N SER A 415 -44.52 22.46 2.73
CA SER A 415 -43.86 23.65 3.27
C SER A 415 -42.59 23.28 4.04
N CYS A 416 -41.65 24.21 4.16
CA CYS A 416 -40.43 24.01 4.94
C CYS A 416 -40.74 23.60 6.39
N GLU A 417 -41.77 24.18 7.02
CA GLU A 417 -42.22 23.80 8.37
C GLU A 417 -42.69 22.34 8.44
N GLN A 418 -43.44 21.86 7.43
CA GLN A 418 -43.85 20.45 7.36
C GLN A 418 -42.65 19.53 7.18
N VAL A 419 -41.70 19.89 6.31
CA VAL A 419 -40.46 19.13 6.13
C VAL A 419 -39.67 19.04 7.43
N MET A 420 -39.47 20.17 8.13
CA MET A 420 -38.82 20.19 9.45
C MET A 420 -39.52 19.26 10.44
N HIS A 421 -40.86 19.29 10.48
CA HIS A 421 -41.65 18.48 11.40
C HIS A 421 -41.49 16.97 11.14
N ILE A 422 -41.54 16.52 9.89
CA ILE A 422 -41.46 15.09 9.54
C ILE A 422 -40.03 14.53 9.51
N THR A 423 -39.03 15.38 9.30
CA THR A 423 -37.63 14.95 9.19
C THR A 423 -36.81 15.18 10.46
N GLY A 424 -37.20 16.15 11.29
CA GLY A 424 -36.41 16.65 12.42
C GLY A 424 -35.31 17.64 12.01
N LEU A 425 -35.22 18.02 10.73
CA LEU A 425 -34.22 18.95 10.21
C LEU A 425 -34.53 20.39 10.64
N ASN A 426 -33.48 21.22 10.73
CA ASN A 426 -33.66 22.66 10.88
C ASN A 426 -34.05 23.33 9.56
N ALA A 427 -34.44 24.61 9.58
CA ALA A 427 -34.94 25.33 8.40
C ALA A 427 -33.94 25.37 7.23
N ILE A 428 -32.63 25.46 7.50
CA ILE A 428 -31.59 25.49 6.46
C ILE A 428 -31.47 24.09 5.83
N GLN A 429 -31.39 23.05 6.66
CA GLN A 429 -31.29 21.66 6.22
C GLN A 429 -32.56 21.22 5.46
N ALA A 430 -33.74 21.62 5.91
CA ALA A 430 -35.01 21.36 5.23
C ALA A 430 -35.03 22.01 3.83
N ALA A 431 -34.63 23.28 3.72
CA ALA A 431 -34.53 23.96 2.43
C ALA A 431 -33.52 23.28 1.48
N GLN A 432 -32.38 22.80 2.02
CA GLN A 432 -31.41 22.02 1.25
C GLN A 432 -32.00 20.69 0.77
N ALA A 433 -32.68 19.95 1.65
CA ALA A 433 -33.33 18.68 1.32
C ALA A 433 -34.44 18.82 0.27
N GLN A 434 -35.08 19.99 0.20
CA GLN A 434 -36.09 20.31 -0.82
C GLN A 434 -35.49 20.71 -2.17
N ASN A 435 -34.19 21.05 -2.25
CA ASN A 435 -33.53 21.42 -3.50
C ASN A 435 -33.15 20.18 -4.35
N ARG A 436 -34.16 19.40 -4.73
CA ARG A 436 -34.02 18.17 -5.50
C ARG A 436 -33.98 18.44 -6.99
N GLN A 437 -33.16 17.68 -7.71
CA GLN A 437 -32.95 17.85 -9.14
C GLN A 437 -33.47 16.66 -9.98
N TYR A 438 -33.57 15.47 -9.39
CA TYR A 438 -33.84 14.23 -10.14
C TYR A 438 -34.96 13.36 -9.54
N SER A 439 -35.21 13.47 -8.24
CA SER A 439 -36.16 12.65 -7.49
C SER A 439 -37.09 13.53 -6.64
N ASP A 440 -38.28 13.01 -6.33
CA ASP A 440 -39.22 13.66 -5.40
C ASP A 440 -39.79 12.59 -4.45
N PRO A 441 -39.30 12.49 -3.19
CA PRO A 441 -39.83 11.54 -2.22
C PRO A 441 -41.32 11.78 -1.96
N LEU A 442 -42.05 10.71 -1.66
CA LEU A 442 -43.49 10.76 -1.43
C LEU A 442 -43.80 10.41 0.01
N CYS A 443 -44.67 11.21 0.62
CA CYS A 443 -45.33 10.88 1.87
C CYS A 443 -46.65 10.20 1.55
N TRP A 444 -46.76 8.91 1.84
CA TRP A 444 -48.00 8.16 1.59
C TRP A 444 -48.96 8.31 2.77
N HIS A 445 -50.20 8.67 2.47
CA HIS A 445 -51.28 8.84 3.45
C HIS A 445 -52.49 7.94 3.16
N GLY A 446 -52.48 7.23 2.03
CA GLY A 446 -53.51 6.28 1.64
C GLY A 446 -53.41 4.90 2.30
N GLU A 447 -54.35 4.02 1.98
CA GLU A 447 -54.34 2.62 2.44
C GLU A 447 -53.27 1.77 1.72
N GLU A 448 -52.80 0.71 2.37
CA GLU A 448 -51.72 -0.17 1.85
C GLU A 448 -52.10 -0.86 0.53
N HIS A 449 -53.37 -1.23 0.33
CA HIS A 449 -53.81 -1.84 -0.93
C HIS A 449 -53.68 -0.86 -2.11
N LYS A 450 -54.00 0.42 -1.91
CA LYS A 450 -53.83 1.47 -2.92
C LYS A 450 -52.38 1.81 -3.19
N LEU A 451 -51.51 1.65 -2.18
CA LEU A 451 -50.07 1.81 -2.38
C LEU A 451 -49.55 0.79 -3.40
N ASN A 452 -49.97 -0.46 -3.27
CA ASN A 452 -49.60 -1.51 -4.24
C ASN A 452 -50.15 -1.22 -5.65
N GLU A 453 -51.37 -0.71 -5.76
CA GLU A 453 -51.94 -0.28 -7.05
C GLU A 453 -51.16 0.89 -7.67
N PHE A 454 -50.79 1.88 -6.86
CA PHE A 454 -49.97 3.01 -7.29
C PHE A 454 -48.58 2.57 -7.75
N ILE A 455 -47.91 1.68 -7.00
CA ILE A 455 -46.62 1.11 -7.38
C ILE A 455 -46.71 0.43 -8.75
N ASN A 456 -47.72 -0.43 -8.95
CA ASN A 456 -47.94 -1.07 -10.24
C ASN A 456 -48.17 -0.05 -11.36
N ALA A 457 -48.94 1.01 -11.10
CA ALA A 457 -49.24 2.05 -12.08
C ALA A 457 -47.99 2.86 -12.48
N ILE A 458 -47.17 3.30 -11.53
CA ILE A 458 -45.97 4.11 -11.82
C ILE A 458 -44.85 3.25 -12.44
N THR A 459 -44.78 1.95 -12.13
CA THR A 459 -43.84 1.03 -12.77
C THR A 459 -44.12 0.84 -14.27
N VAL A 460 -45.37 1.01 -14.74
CA VAL A 460 -45.66 1.04 -16.19
C VAL A 460 -44.95 2.20 -16.90
N TYR A 461 -44.72 3.30 -16.20
CA TYR A 461 -43.92 4.43 -16.70
C TYR A 461 -42.40 4.20 -16.58
N GLY A 462 -41.98 3.02 -16.13
CA GLY A 462 -40.58 2.61 -16.00
C GLY A 462 -39.88 3.15 -14.76
N TYR A 463 -40.62 3.46 -13.70
CA TYR A 463 -40.04 3.83 -12.41
C TYR A 463 -39.94 2.62 -11.47
N ASP A 464 -38.84 2.58 -10.73
CA ASP A 464 -38.64 1.72 -9.59
C ASP A 464 -39.07 2.45 -8.32
N VAL A 465 -39.74 1.72 -7.41
CA VAL A 465 -40.24 2.27 -6.15
C VAL A 465 -39.57 1.57 -4.98
N LYS A 466 -38.92 2.34 -4.12
CA LYS A 466 -38.33 1.88 -2.86
C LYS A 466 -39.13 2.45 -1.69
N VAL A 467 -39.84 1.61 -0.96
CA VAL A 467 -40.59 2.00 0.23
C VAL A 467 -39.62 2.06 1.42
N GLY A 468 -39.23 3.27 1.81
CA GLY A 468 -38.43 3.52 3.01
C GLY A 468 -39.30 3.63 4.27
N GLY A 469 -38.67 3.89 5.41
CA GLY A 469 -39.38 4.03 6.69
C GLY A 469 -40.25 5.30 6.77
N ARG A 470 -39.75 6.44 6.28
CA ARG A 470 -40.44 7.75 6.32
C ARG A 470 -40.98 8.20 4.97
N PHE A 471 -40.28 7.85 3.89
CA PHE A 471 -40.59 8.29 2.54
C PHE A 471 -40.56 7.12 1.57
N ILE A 472 -41.36 7.24 0.53
CA ILE A 472 -41.28 6.38 -0.65
C ILE A 472 -40.40 7.09 -1.67
N HIS A 473 -39.37 6.41 -2.15
CA HIS A 473 -38.48 6.93 -3.18
C HIS A 473 -38.88 6.35 -4.54
N ILE A 474 -39.14 7.22 -5.50
CA ILE A 474 -39.42 6.85 -6.89
C ILE A 474 -38.25 7.33 -7.73
N GLY A 475 -37.65 6.41 -8.47
CA GLY A 475 -36.51 6.68 -9.32
C GLY A 475 -36.63 5.93 -10.64
N LYS A 476 -36.02 6.47 -11.70
CA LYS A 476 -36.01 5.85 -13.03
C LYS A 476 -34.59 5.78 -13.52
N ASN A 477 -34.09 4.56 -13.70
CA ASN A 477 -32.68 4.30 -14.01
C ASN A 477 -31.72 4.89 -12.96
N THR A 478 -32.13 4.92 -11.69
CA THR A 478 -31.34 5.43 -10.56
C THR A 478 -30.84 4.27 -9.74
N ASP A 479 -29.54 4.02 -9.81
CA ASP A 479 -28.88 2.96 -9.05
C ASP A 479 -27.55 3.48 -8.49
N LYS A 480 -27.42 3.40 -7.16
CA LYS A 480 -26.18 3.71 -6.43
C LYS A 480 -25.00 2.93 -7.00
N SER A 481 -25.21 1.68 -7.40
CA SER A 481 -24.20 0.79 -7.97
C SER A 481 -23.74 1.26 -9.35
N MET A 482 -24.67 1.61 -10.24
CA MET A 482 -24.33 2.14 -11.56
C MET A 482 -23.48 3.43 -11.46
N ALA A 483 -23.87 4.34 -10.58
CA ALA A 483 -23.12 5.58 -10.33
C ALA A 483 -21.74 5.29 -9.71
N GLN A 484 -21.65 4.35 -8.76
CA GLN A 484 -20.40 3.87 -8.19
C GLN A 484 -19.47 3.33 -9.28
N GLN A 485 -19.94 2.38 -10.10
CA GLN A 485 -19.13 1.76 -11.15
C GLN A 485 -18.64 2.78 -12.18
N TRP A 486 -19.50 3.73 -12.57
CA TRP A 486 -19.09 4.78 -13.50
C TRP A 486 -17.98 5.65 -12.91
N LEU A 487 -18.09 6.00 -11.63
CA LEU A 487 -17.09 6.82 -10.93
C LEU A 487 -15.78 6.04 -10.69
N VAL A 488 -15.87 4.75 -10.35
CA VAL A 488 -14.70 3.84 -10.28
C VAL A 488 -13.92 3.85 -11.60
N LYS A 489 -14.61 3.82 -12.75
CA LYS A 489 -13.93 3.93 -14.06
C LYS A 489 -13.20 5.27 -14.24
N GLN A 490 -13.72 6.36 -13.68
CA GLN A 490 -13.03 7.66 -13.73
C GLN A 490 -11.77 7.65 -12.85
N PHE A 491 -11.86 7.05 -11.66
CA PHE A 491 -10.72 6.89 -10.77
C PHE A 491 -9.64 5.95 -11.33
N ALA A 492 -10.04 4.82 -11.94
CA ALA A 492 -9.11 3.86 -12.53
C ALA A 492 -8.27 4.47 -13.67
N ALA A 493 -8.75 5.52 -14.32
CA ALA A 493 -8.00 6.27 -15.32
C ALA A 493 -6.95 7.24 -14.72
N GLN A 494 -6.99 7.47 -13.40
CA GLN A 494 -6.10 8.40 -12.69
C GLN A 494 -5.07 7.69 -11.80
N PHE A 495 -5.42 6.52 -11.27
CA PHE A 495 -4.53 5.73 -10.42
C PHE A 495 -3.72 4.72 -11.24
N THR A 496 -2.45 4.55 -10.89
CA THR A 496 -1.55 3.57 -11.51
C THR A 496 -1.69 2.17 -10.90
N LYS A 497 -2.12 2.10 -9.63
CA LYS A 497 -2.41 0.85 -8.91
C LYS A 497 -3.84 0.38 -9.20
N PRO A 498 -4.11 -0.94 -9.18
CA PRO A 498 -5.48 -1.44 -9.20
C PRO A 498 -6.27 -0.85 -8.03
N LEU A 499 -7.57 -0.61 -8.20
CA LEU A 499 -8.41 -0.10 -7.11
C LEU A 499 -8.86 -1.24 -6.19
N SER A 500 -8.97 -0.96 -4.89
CA SER A 500 -9.66 -1.81 -3.92
C SER A 500 -10.92 -1.07 -3.46
N ILE A 501 -12.08 -1.54 -3.92
CA ILE A 501 -13.37 -0.89 -3.69
C ILE A 501 -13.92 -1.35 -2.34
N ILE A 502 -14.06 -0.41 -1.41
CA ILE A 502 -14.66 -0.61 -0.10
C ILE A 502 -16.03 0.06 -0.11
N ALA A 503 -17.09 -0.66 0.20
CA ALA A 503 -18.44 -0.11 0.29
C ALA A 503 -19.03 -0.30 1.69
N LEU A 504 -19.67 0.75 2.22
CA LEU A 504 -20.36 0.76 3.50
C LEU A 504 -21.82 1.17 3.35
N GLY A 505 -22.70 0.45 4.03
CA GLY A 505 -24.14 0.72 4.08
C GLY A 505 -24.77 0.03 5.28
N ASP A 506 -26.01 0.39 5.61
CA ASP A 506 -26.72 -0.12 6.79
C ASP A 506 -28.08 -0.75 6.41
N SER A 507 -28.51 -0.61 5.15
CA SER A 507 -29.85 -0.97 4.70
C SER A 507 -29.87 -1.73 3.37
N ASP A 508 -31.01 -2.34 3.03
CA ASP A 508 -31.18 -3.06 1.74
C ASP A 508 -31.07 -2.12 0.52
N ASN A 509 -31.20 -0.79 0.70
CA ASN A 509 -30.98 0.18 -0.38
C ASN A 509 -29.52 0.17 -0.87
N ASP A 510 -28.58 -0.18 0.01
CA ASP A 510 -27.15 -0.17 -0.26
C ASP A 510 -26.65 -1.51 -0.81
N LYS A 511 -27.53 -2.52 -0.82
CA LYS A 511 -27.18 -3.89 -1.19
C LYS A 511 -26.45 -3.99 -2.52
N GLN A 512 -26.94 -3.35 -3.59
CA GLN A 512 -26.30 -3.46 -4.90
C GLN A 512 -24.87 -2.90 -4.88
N MET A 513 -24.68 -1.73 -4.27
CA MET A 513 -23.37 -1.09 -4.09
C MET A 513 -22.40 -1.98 -3.30
N LEU A 514 -22.91 -2.66 -2.27
CA LEU A 514 -22.16 -3.59 -1.42
C LEU A 514 -21.76 -4.87 -2.16
N GLU A 515 -22.64 -5.45 -2.99
CA GLU A 515 -22.35 -6.69 -3.75
C GLU A 515 -21.25 -6.52 -4.78
N GLU A 516 -21.06 -5.30 -5.28
CA GLU A 516 -20.07 -4.98 -6.31
C GLU A 516 -18.73 -4.53 -5.74
N ALA A 517 -18.62 -4.39 -4.42
CA ALA A 517 -17.38 -3.99 -3.75
C ALA A 517 -16.46 -5.19 -3.48
N ASP A 518 -15.15 -4.96 -3.50
CA ASP A 518 -14.17 -5.96 -3.08
C ASP A 518 -14.28 -6.26 -1.57
N ILE A 519 -14.59 -5.20 -0.79
CA ILE A 519 -14.80 -5.25 0.65
C ILE A 519 -16.15 -4.59 0.95
N ALA A 520 -17.14 -5.41 1.31
CA ALA A 520 -18.46 -4.95 1.73
C ALA A 520 -18.56 -4.92 3.26
N ILE A 521 -18.96 -3.78 3.82
CA ILE A 521 -19.15 -3.58 5.26
C ILE A 521 -20.60 -3.16 5.51
N ILE A 522 -21.27 -3.91 6.38
CA ILE A 522 -22.62 -3.60 6.83
C ILE A 522 -22.54 -2.98 8.23
N ILE A 523 -22.97 -1.72 8.34
CA ILE A 523 -23.01 -1.03 9.63
C ILE A 523 -24.23 -1.50 10.43
N ALA A 524 -24.04 -1.75 11.71
CA ALA A 524 -25.11 -2.15 12.60
C ALA A 524 -26.19 -1.05 12.68
N ASN A 525 -27.42 -1.39 12.26
CA ASN A 525 -28.57 -0.51 12.38
C ASN A 525 -29.54 -1.05 13.45
N PRO A 526 -29.59 -0.44 14.65
CA PRO A 526 -30.50 -0.87 15.73
C PRO A 526 -31.99 -0.71 15.40
N GLU A 527 -32.33 0.13 14.42
CA GLU A 527 -33.71 0.43 14.02
C GLU A 527 -34.21 -0.54 12.94
N SER A 528 -33.30 -1.27 12.27
CA SER A 528 -33.67 -2.25 11.26
C SER A 528 -34.09 -3.58 11.88
N LYS A 529 -35.28 -4.07 11.50
CA LYS A 529 -35.79 -5.40 11.87
C LYS A 529 -35.28 -6.52 10.96
N LYS A 530 -34.59 -6.18 9.87
CA LYS A 530 -34.08 -7.12 8.86
C LYS A 530 -32.61 -6.80 8.57
N PRO A 531 -31.67 -7.67 8.96
CA PRO A 531 -30.27 -7.46 8.61
C PRO A 531 -30.10 -7.57 7.10
N VAL A 532 -29.28 -6.70 6.53
CA VAL A 532 -28.91 -6.75 5.10
C VAL A 532 -28.24 -8.08 4.83
N LYS A 533 -28.68 -8.76 3.77
CA LYS A 533 -28.10 -10.04 3.34
C LYS A 533 -27.57 -9.93 1.92
N LEU A 534 -26.25 -10.02 1.79
CA LEU A 534 -25.59 -10.12 0.50
C LEU A 534 -25.68 -11.55 -0.06
N THR A 535 -25.56 -11.70 -1.37
CA THR A 535 -25.57 -12.99 -2.05
C THR A 535 -24.30 -13.79 -1.75
N HIS A 536 -23.19 -13.11 -1.45
CA HIS A 536 -21.96 -13.71 -0.96
C HIS A 536 -21.84 -13.62 0.58
N ASN A 537 -21.29 -14.66 1.21
CA ASN A 537 -21.08 -14.70 2.67
C ASN A 537 -19.79 -13.98 3.13
N LYS A 538 -19.31 -12.97 2.39
CA LYS A 538 -18.02 -12.29 2.63
C LYS A 538 -18.14 -10.88 3.24
N ALA A 539 -19.35 -10.45 3.60
CA ALA A 539 -19.55 -9.15 4.22
C ALA A 539 -18.94 -9.10 5.62
N ARG A 540 -18.39 -7.93 5.98
CA ARG A 540 -18.03 -7.57 7.35
C ARG A 540 -19.23 -6.89 8.01
N TYR A 541 -19.36 -7.03 9.33
CA TYR A 541 -20.45 -6.45 10.10
C TYR A 541 -19.88 -5.73 11.30
N SER A 542 -20.14 -4.43 11.41
CA SER A 542 -19.72 -3.66 12.58
C SER A 542 -20.46 -4.14 13.84
N GLN A 543 -19.83 -4.03 15.00
CA GLN A 543 -20.50 -4.27 16.28
C GLN A 543 -21.23 -3.03 16.77
N LEU A 544 -20.69 -1.86 16.46
CA LEU A 544 -21.24 -0.57 16.84
C LEU A 544 -22.10 0.03 15.72
N PRO A 545 -23.11 0.85 16.06
CA PRO A 545 -23.84 1.64 15.07
C PRO A 545 -23.01 2.84 14.58
N ALA A 546 -23.48 3.49 13.51
CA ALA A 546 -22.92 4.75 13.05
C ALA A 546 -22.93 5.83 14.17
N PRO A 547 -21.90 6.70 14.24
CA PRO A 547 -20.70 6.75 13.38
C PRO A 547 -19.57 5.80 13.84
N LEU A 548 -19.63 5.24 15.05
CA LEU A 548 -18.52 4.47 15.63
C LEU A 548 -18.27 3.13 14.91
N GLY A 549 -19.31 2.48 14.42
CA GLY A 549 -19.17 1.27 13.61
C GLY A 549 -18.40 1.50 12.30
N TRP A 550 -18.50 2.70 11.74
CA TRP A 550 -17.75 3.09 10.56
C TRP A 550 -16.25 3.17 10.88
N VAL A 551 -15.90 3.83 12.00
CA VAL A 551 -14.52 3.94 12.49
C VAL A 551 -13.94 2.57 12.83
N GLU A 552 -14.70 1.75 13.55
CA GLU A 552 -14.36 0.37 13.92
C GLU A 552 -13.92 -0.45 12.69
N GLU A 553 -14.75 -0.47 11.65
CA GLU A 553 -14.48 -1.33 10.50
C GLU A 553 -13.41 -0.76 9.57
N ILE A 554 -13.38 0.55 9.33
CA ILE A 554 -12.38 1.18 8.45
C ILE A 554 -10.97 1.03 9.02
N THR A 555 -10.77 1.29 10.31
CA THR A 555 -9.45 1.19 10.95
C THR A 555 -8.96 -0.25 11.07
N ALA A 556 -9.87 -1.24 11.07
CA ALA A 556 -9.54 -2.65 11.09
C ALA A 556 -9.10 -3.22 9.72
N LEU A 557 -9.29 -2.49 8.61
CA LEU A 557 -8.91 -2.97 7.29
C LEU A 557 -7.37 -2.93 7.11
N PRO A 558 -6.72 -4.06 6.75
CA PRO A 558 -5.27 -4.08 6.54
C PRO A 558 -4.79 -3.10 5.48
N CYS A 559 -5.57 -2.89 4.40
CA CYS A 559 -5.24 -1.95 3.33
C CYS A 559 -5.40 -0.48 3.73
N ILE A 560 -6.10 -0.18 4.82
CA ILE A 560 -6.22 1.18 5.38
C ILE A 560 -5.19 1.36 6.49
N ASN A 561 -5.06 0.40 7.40
CA ASN A 561 -4.11 0.44 8.52
C ASN A 561 -2.64 0.47 8.05
N SER A 562 -2.33 -0.05 6.86
CA SER A 562 -0.99 0.10 6.27
C SER A 562 -0.68 1.53 5.80
N ILE A 563 -1.71 2.36 5.57
CA ILE A 563 -1.61 3.71 5.00
C ILE A 563 -1.82 4.78 6.09
N LEU A 564 -2.66 4.50 7.10
CA LEU A 564 -2.87 5.44 8.20
C LEU A 564 -1.64 5.48 9.13
N PRO A 565 -1.18 6.66 9.56
CA PRO A 565 -0.23 6.76 10.67
C PRO A 565 -0.85 6.12 11.93
N ASN A 566 -0.08 5.34 12.69
CA ASN A 566 -0.57 4.51 13.81
C ASN A 566 -1.58 5.27 14.71
N PHE A 567 -2.84 4.81 14.72
CA PHE A 567 -3.98 5.37 15.46
C PHE A 567 -3.83 5.23 17.01
N GLU A 568 -2.87 4.43 17.49
CA GLU A 568 -2.73 4.08 18.90
C GLU A 568 -2.18 5.19 19.81
N GLU A 569 -1.58 6.26 19.27
CA GLU A 569 -1.02 7.33 20.13
C GLU A 569 -2.03 8.43 20.54
N TYR A 570 -3.22 8.49 19.93
CA TYR A 570 -4.19 9.56 20.21
C TYR A 570 -5.33 9.18 21.17
N SER A 571 -5.47 7.90 21.55
CA SER A 571 -6.54 7.43 22.43
C SER A 571 -6.19 7.37 23.92
N LEU A 572 -4.96 7.75 24.31
CA LEU A 572 -4.48 7.69 25.71
C LEU A 572 -4.25 9.07 26.37
N HIS A 573 -4.63 10.17 25.71
CA HIS A 573 -4.66 11.49 26.32
C HIS A 573 -6.06 12.12 26.21
N GLY A 574 -7.00 11.54 26.95
CA GLY A 574 -8.27 12.15 27.34
C GLY A 574 -8.35 12.29 28.85
#